data_AF-A0A9P7FV37-F1
#
_entry.id   AF-A0A9P7FV37-F1
#
_cell.length_a   1.000
_cell.length_b   1.000
_cell.length_c   1.000
_cell.angle_alpha   90.00
_cell.angle_beta   90.00
_cell.angle_gamma   90.00
#
_symmetry.space_group_name_H-M   'P 1'
#
loop_
_entity.id
_entity.type
_entity.pdbx_description
1 polymer ?
#
loop_
_entity_poly.entity_id
_entity_poly.type
_entity_poly.pdbx_seq_one_letter_code
_entity_poly.pdbx_strand_id
1 'polypeptide(L)'
;MATSDTVSLNAPHPPRQNAIDAFAVVLPKIKAAIIKSRHDWDKHEPRMWSRAAGLSNEALTHFDLHKDLVEVCHVVAERDGSGLSE
;
A
#
# COMPACT_ATOMS: atom_id res chain seq x y z
N MET A 1 -5.96 -16.60 -20.45
CA MET A 1 -5.38 -15.30 -20.87
C MET A 1 -6.14 -14.23 -20.12
N ALA A 2 -5.55 -13.62 -19.09
CA ALA A 2 -6.18 -12.51 -18.37
C ALA A 2 -6.12 -11.28 -19.30
N THR A 3 -7.27 -10.70 -19.61
CA THR A 3 -7.33 -9.40 -20.29
C THR A 3 -6.77 -8.35 -19.35
N SER A 4 -5.80 -7.59 -19.86
CA SER A 4 -5.20 -6.48 -19.12
C SER A 4 -6.20 -5.32 -19.13
N ASP A 5 -7.18 -5.36 -18.24
CA ASP A 5 -7.96 -4.16 -17.91
C ASP A 5 -6.94 -3.13 -17.38
N THR A 6 -6.63 -2.14 -18.21
CA THR A 6 -5.75 -1.04 -17.84
C THR A 6 -6.44 -0.26 -16.72
N VAL A 7 -6.04 -0.52 -15.49
CA VAL A 7 -6.52 0.20 -14.32
C VAL A 7 -6.01 1.64 -14.41
N SER A 8 -6.90 2.56 -14.74
CA SER A 8 -6.60 3.99 -14.72
C SER A 8 -6.57 4.48 -13.27
N LEU A 9 -5.39 4.90 -12.82
CA LEU A 9 -5.19 5.49 -11.49
C LEU A 9 -5.11 7.02 -11.63
N ASN A 10 -5.66 7.73 -10.66
CA ASN A 10 -5.45 9.17 -10.59
C ASN A 10 -4.01 9.53 -10.18
N ALA A 11 -3.68 10.82 -10.26
CA ALA A 11 -2.42 11.33 -9.74
C ALA A 11 -2.31 11.07 -8.22
N PRO A 12 -1.11 10.70 -7.72
CA PRO A 12 -0.86 10.58 -6.28
C PRO A 12 -1.26 11.85 -5.54
N HIS A 13 -1.91 11.69 -4.39
CA HIS A 13 -2.33 12.80 -3.55
C HIS A 13 -2.30 12.41 -2.07
N PRO A 14 -2.28 13.38 -1.14
CA PRO A 14 -2.37 13.09 0.30
C PRO A 14 -3.61 12.24 0.64
N PRO A 15 -3.51 11.30 1.60
CA PRO A 15 -4.65 10.49 1.98
C PRO A 15 -5.75 11.35 2.58
N ARG A 16 -6.97 11.10 2.14
CA ARG A 16 -8.18 11.61 2.79
C ARG A 16 -8.55 10.68 3.95
N GLN A 17 -9.43 11.13 4.83
CA GLN A 17 -9.83 10.36 6.02
C GLN A 17 -10.32 8.94 5.68
N ASN A 18 -11.08 8.77 4.60
CA ASN A 18 -11.55 7.46 4.15
C ASN A 18 -10.41 6.49 3.82
N ALA A 19 -9.29 6.98 3.27
CA ALA A 19 -8.12 6.15 3.01
C ALA A 19 -7.44 5.76 4.33
N ILE A 20 -7.28 6.71 5.26
CA ILE A 20 -6.72 6.44 6.59
C ILE A 20 -7.54 5.38 7.32
N ASP A 21 -8.86 5.52 7.33
CA ASP A 21 -9.79 4.57 7.97
C ASP A 21 -9.69 3.18 7.33
N ALA A 22 -9.63 3.10 6.00
CA ALA A 22 -9.47 1.84 5.29
C ALA A 22 -8.13 1.15 5.65
N PHE A 23 -7.03 1.90 5.68
CA PHE A 23 -5.73 1.38 6.09
C PHE A 23 -5.70 0.99 7.56
N ALA A 24 -6.40 1.71 8.44
CA ALA A 24 -6.46 1.40 9.87
C ALA A 24 -7.08 0.01 10.13
N VAL A 25 -8.10 -0.37 9.35
CA VAL A 25 -8.73 -1.71 9.43
C VAL A 25 -7.74 -2.83 9.11
N VAL A 26 -6.84 -2.61 8.14
CA VAL A 26 -5.88 -3.64 7.70
C VAL A 26 -4.49 -3.49 8.34
N LEU A 27 -4.23 -2.40 9.06
CA LEU A 27 -2.94 -2.09 9.67
C LEU A 27 -2.37 -3.26 10.50
N PRO A 28 -3.13 -3.95 11.37
CA PRO A 28 -2.60 -5.10 12.11
C PRO A 28 -2.15 -6.24 11.19
N LYS A 29 -2.89 -6.48 10.10
CA LYS A 29 -2.57 -7.52 9.12
C LYS A 29 -1.31 -7.17 8.33
N ILE A 30 -1.13 -5.90 7.95
CA ILE A 30 0.07 -5.41 7.27
C ILE A 30 1.29 -5.62 8.17
N LYS A 31 1.22 -5.20 9.44
CA LYS A 31 2.32 -5.35 10.41
C LYS A 31 2.69 -6.83 10.60
N ALA A 32 1.68 -7.71 10.76
CA ALA A 32 1.91 -9.15 10.88
C ALA A 32 2.53 -9.76 9.61
N ALA A 33 2.08 -9.34 8.42
CA ALA A 33 2.61 -9.83 7.14
C ALA A 33 4.07 -9.42 6.92
N ILE A 34 4.46 -8.20 7.34
CA ILE A 34 5.84 -7.74 7.30
C ILE A 34 6.74 -8.62 8.18
N ILE A 35 6.33 -8.87 9.43
CA ILE A 35 7.11 -9.70 10.36
C ILE A 35 7.21 -11.14 9.85
N LYS A 36 6.11 -11.70 9.37
CA LYS A 36 6.10 -13.05 8.78
C LYS A 36 7.05 -13.12 7.58
N SER A 37 6.95 -12.18 6.65
CA SER A 37 7.83 -12.07 5.48
C SER A 37 9.30 -12.05 5.88
N ARG A 38 9.67 -11.23 6.87
CA ARG A 38 11.03 -11.20 7.42
C ARG A 38 11.48 -12.59 7.88
N HIS A 39 10.69 -13.25 8.73
CA HIS A 39 11.05 -14.55 9.28
C HIS A 39 11.11 -15.67 8.24
N ASP A 40 10.28 -15.60 7.20
CA ASP A 40 10.31 -16.56 6.10
C ASP A 40 11.58 -16.36 5.27
N TRP A 41 11.90 -15.11 4.91
CA TRP A 41 13.11 -14.80 4.14
C TRP A 41 14.41 -14.98 4.92
N ASP A 42 14.43 -14.76 6.23
CA ASP A 42 15.61 -15.03 7.07
C ASP A 42 16.04 -16.52 7.02
N LYS A 43 15.11 -17.44 6.70
CA LYS A 43 15.40 -18.87 6.54
C LYS A 43 15.88 -19.25 5.14
N HIS A 44 15.46 -18.49 4.12
CA HIS A 44 15.64 -18.86 2.71
C HIS A 44 16.69 -17.99 2.01
N GLU A 45 16.60 -16.67 2.18
CA GLU A 45 17.42 -15.69 1.49
C GLU A 45 17.51 -14.38 2.30
N PRO A 46 18.37 -14.32 3.35
CA PRO A 46 18.44 -13.18 4.27
C PRO A 46 18.72 -11.83 3.60
N ARG A 47 19.30 -11.83 2.40
CA ARG A 47 19.57 -10.59 1.64
C ARG A 47 18.29 -9.79 1.32
N MET A 48 17.13 -10.43 1.29
CA MET A 48 15.83 -9.79 1.03
C MET A 48 15.48 -8.71 2.06
N TRP A 49 15.90 -8.88 3.31
CA TRP A 49 15.69 -7.92 4.39
C TRP A 49 16.99 -7.24 4.87
N SER A 50 18.08 -7.35 4.12
CA SER A 50 19.40 -6.80 4.48
C SER A 50 19.38 -5.31 4.84
N ARG A 51 18.56 -4.51 4.14
CA ARG A 51 18.40 -3.07 4.40
C ARG A 51 17.79 -2.76 5.77
N ALA A 52 17.05 -3.70 6.35
CA ALA A 52 16.39 -3.57 7.64
C ALA A 52 16.99 -4.51 8.72
N ALA A 53 18.14 -5.13 8.46
CA ALA A 53 18.74 -6.12 9.36
C ALA A 53 19.01 -5.56 10.78
N GLY A 54 19.29 -4.27 10.90
CA GLY A 54 19.51 -3.59 12.18
C GLY A 54 18.23 -3.21 12.96
N LEU A 55 17.04 -3.46 12.41
CA LEU A 55 15.78 -3.10 13.05
C LEU A 55 15.18 -4.29 13.81
N SER A 56 14.64 -4.02 14.99
CA SER A 56 13.76 -4.98 15.69
C SER A 56 12.42 -5.10 14.95
N ASN A 57 11.67 -6.17 15.20
CA ASN A 57 10.31 -6.33 14.65
C ASN A 57 9.39 -5.17 15.07
N GLU A 58 9.57 -4.65 16.28
CA GLU A 58 8.85 -3.50 16.79
C GLU A 58 9.21 -2.24 15.99
N ALA A 59 10.50 -1.93 15.85
CA ALA A 59 10.96 -0.78 15.06
C ALA A 59 10.50 -0.85 13.60
N LEU A 60 10.50 -2.06 13.01
CA LEU A 60 10.06 -2.30 11.64
C LEU A 60 8.57 -2.05 11.44
N THR A 61 7.77 -2.18 12.50
CA THR A 61 6.31 -2.03 12.46
C THR A 61 5.79 -0.84 13.26
N HIS A 62 6.67 0.08 13.66
CA HIS A 62 6.34 1.27 14.45
C HIS A 62 5.69 2.41 13.62
N PHE A 63 5.48 2.20 12.32
CA PHE A 63 4.87 3.23 11.46
C PHE A 63 3.44 3.57 11.88
N ASP A 64 3.12 4.86 11.74
CA ASP A 64 1.87 5.53 12.09
C ASP A 64 1.18 6.04 10.82
N LEU A 65 -0.09 5.67 10.62
CA LEU A 65 -0.80 6.02 9.38
C LEU A 65 -0.99 7.53 9.18
N HIS A 66 -1.10 8.32 10.25
CA HIS A 66 -1.31 9.76 10.11
C HIS A 66 -0.02 10.50 9.72
N LYS A 67 1.15 9.88 9.92
CA LYS A 67 2.47 10.46 9.62
C LYS A 67 3.13 9.85 8.40
N ASP A 68 3.00 8.52 8.25
CA ASP A 68 3.80 7.74 7.30
C ASP A 68 3.00 7.33 6.04
N LEU A 69 1.67 7.44 6.04
CA LEU A 69 0.87 7.35 4.82
C LEU A 69 0.83 8.73 4.15
N VAL A 70 1.71 8.95 3.17
CA VAL A 70 1.91 10.29 2.59
C VAL A 70 1.12 10.49 1.31
N GLU A 71 1.01 9.47 0.48
CA GLU A 71 0.32 9.54 -0.81
C GLU A 71 -0.51 8.29 -1.08
N VAL A 72 -1.65 8.47 -1.72
CA VAL A 72 -2.51 7.41 -2.23
C VAL A 72 -2.97 7.74 -3.65
N CYS A 73 -3.26 6.71 -4.43
CA CYS A 73 -3.98 6.80 -5.70
C CYS A 73 -5.16 5.84 -5.66
N HIS A 74 -6.19 6.12 -6.44
CA HIS A 74 -7.37 5.27 -6.57
C HIS A 74 -7.77 5.12 -8.03
N VAL A 75 -8.49 4.04 -8.28
CA VAL A 75 -9.04 3.74 -9.60
C VAL A 75 -10.05 4.81 -9.98
N VAL A 76 -9.92 5.35 -11.18
CA VAL A 76 -10.87 6.29 -11.77
C VAL A 76 -11.63 5.55 -12.87
N ALA A 77 -12.95 5.61 -12.85
CA ALA A 77 -13.75 5.16 -13.97
C ALA A 77 -13.56 6.13 -15.15
N GLU A 78 -13.21 5.61 -16.33
CA GLU A 78 -13.24 6.41 -17.56
C GLU A 78 -14.67 6.92 -17.77
N ARG A 79 -14.85 8.24 -17.74
CA ARG A 79 -16.11 8.85 -18.17
C ARG A 79 -16.02 8.98 -19.68
N ASP A 80 -16.73 8.11 -20.40
CA ASP A 80 -16.96 8.29 -21.84
C ASP A 80 -17.58 9.67 -22.07
N GLY A 81 -16.78 10.57 -22.63
CA GLY A 81 -17.21 11.91 -23.03
C GLY A 81 -18.03 11.83 -24.32
N SER A 82 -19.27 11.32 -24.26
CA SER A 82 -20.27 11.63 -25.26
C SER A 82 -20.95 12.95 -24.86
N GLY A 83 -20.53 14.01 -25.54
CA GLY A 83 -21.09 15.35 -25.36
C GLY A 83 -22.59 15.39 -25.65
N LEU A 84 -23.36 15.82 -24.65
CA LEU A 84 -24.60 16.53 -24.88
C LEU A 84 -24.26 18.00 -25.04
N SER A 85 -24.08 18.42 -26.30
CA SER A 85 -24.25 19.81 -26.71
C SER A 85 -25.74 20.02 -27.00
N GLU A 86 -26.41 20.80 -26.16
CA GLU A 86 -27.67 21.50 -26.47
C GLU A 86 -27.42 22.70 -27.38
#